data_AF-R0KUF1-F1
#
_entry.id   AF-R0KUF1-F1
#
_cell.length_a   1.000
_cell.length_b   1.000
_cell.length_c   1.000
_cell.angle_alpha   90.00
_cell.angle_beta   90.00
_cell.angle_gamma   90.00
#
_symmetry.space_group_name_H-M   'P 1'
#
loop_
_entity.id
_entity.type
_entity.pdbx_description
1 polymer ?
#
loop_
_entity_poly.entity_id
_entity_poly.type
_entity_poly.pdbx_seq_one_letter_code
_entity_poly.pdbx_strand_id
1 'polypeptide(L)'
;MQRRKQEITQKNLKEMIKELEDKVQQARSKKIKDPLLRQIASLKIKEVELRKEKEAEKASKTKAVIQKIPVGADPKTVICQNFINKCCKEGDKCRFSHENIKKKDEKAESDDTPRQVCRFLIDAINSNEFTSDWVCPFPKCKDIHKLIDLKGDEHTELSLEEYLELSRQSLGDNLTPVTEQTFKEWKEKKLKEEEIHRKKVQALASGPKGLELFESKPEMFCDDEEAGDVDYNERCYSEEEEEVF
;
A
#
# COMPACT_ATOMS: atom_id res chain seq x y z
N MET A 1 -10.47 27.27 14.51
CA MET A 1 -11.43 26.56 15.38
C MET A 1 -12.03 25.37 14.61
N GLN A 2 -11.35 24.23 14.58
CA GLN A 2 -11.86 23.02 13.92
C GLN A 2 -12.95 22.39 14.81
N ARG A 3 -14.21 22.37 14.34
CA ARG A 3 -15.27 21.62 15.00
C ARG A 3 -14.98 20.13 14.86
N ARG A 4 -14.36 19.53 15.89
CA ARG A 4 -14.23 18.07 16.01
C ARG A 4 -15.63 17.47 15.95
N LYS A 5 -15.95 16.72 14.89
CA LYS A 5 -17.17 15.91 14.84
C LYS A 5 -17.09 14.93 16.01
N GLN A 6 -17.91 15.14 17.04
CA GLN A 6 -17.95 14.25 18.18
C GLN A 6 -18.48 12.89 17.72
N GLU A 7 -17.68 11.84 17.90
CA GLU A 7 -18.08 10.47 17.57
C GLU A 7 -19.29 10.06 18.42
N ILE A 8 -20.32 9.54 17.76
CA ILE A 8 -21.56 9.13 18.39
C ILE A 8 -21.33 7.78 19.08
N THR A 9 -21.17 7.79 20.41
CA THR A 9 -20.96 6.56 21.18
C THR A 9 -22.30 5.89 21.54
N GLN A 10 -22.26 4.58 21.86
CA GLN A 10 -23.45 3.82 22.30
C GLN A 10 -24.09 4.39 23.59
N LYS A 11 -23.30 5.03 24.46
CA LYS A 11 -23.82 5.69 25.66
C LYS A 11 -24.57 6.97 25.29
N ASN A 12 -24.01 7.76 24.37
CA ASN A 12 -24.63 8.99 23.87
C ASN A 12 -25.98 8.71 23.17
N LEU A 13 -26.08 7.62 22.39
CA LEU A 13 -27.35 7.24 21.74
C LEU A 13 -28.45 6.87 22.75
N LYS A 14 -28.10 6.14 23.81
CA LYS A 14 -29.05 5.78 24.87
C LYS A 14 -29.54 7.00 25.64
N GLU A 15 -28.65 7.94 25.93
CA GLU A 15 -29.00 9.21 26.58
C GLU A 15 -29.93 10.05 25.70
N MET A 16 -29.66 10.14 24.39
CA MET A 16 -30.52 10.84 23.43
C MET A 16 -31.91 10.19 23.28
N ILE A 17 -31.99 8.85 23.29
CA ILE A 17 -33.27 8.13 23.26
C ILE A 17 -34.09 8.45 24.51
N LYS A 18 -33.45 8.40 25.70
CA LYS A 18 -34.11 8.70 26.98
C LYS A 18 -34.65 10.13 27.02
N GLU A 19 -33.86 11.11 26.56
CA GLU A 19 -34.29 12.51 26.50
C GLU A 19 -35.51 12.72 25.58
N LEU A 20 -35.56 12.02 24.44
CA LEU A 20 -36.71 12.07 23.54
C LEU A 20 -37.94 11.37 24.11
N GLU A 21 -37.76 10.27 24.85
CA GLU A 21 -38.85 9.58 25.56
C GLU A 21 -39.47 10.48 26.64
N ASP A 22 -38.65 11.22 27.39
CA ASP A 22 -39.12 12.19 28.38
C ASP A 22 -39.91 13.34 27.72
N LYS A 23 -39.48 13.82 26.54
CA LYS A 23 -40.20 14.83 25.73
C LYS A 23 -41.55 14.30 25.22
N VAL A 24 -41.65 13.02 24.87
CA VAL A 24 -42.93 12.38 24.48
C VAL A 24 -43.89 12.30 25.65
N GLN A 25 -43.38 12.01 26.86
CA GLN A 25 -44.19 11.97 28.08
C GLN A 25 -44.74 13.34 28.48
N GLN A 26 -43.95 14.40 28.29
CA GLN A 26 -44.36 15.78 28.60
C GLN A 26 -45.34 16.37 27.55
N ALA A 27 -45.30 15.91 26.30
CA ALA A 27 -46.19 16.41 25.25
C ALA A 27 -47.66 16.02 25.52
N ARG A 28 -48.59 16.98 25.35
CA ARG A 28 -50.04 16.76 25.55
C ARG A 28 -50.78 16.42 24.24
N SER A 29 -50.28 16.87 23.10
CA SER A 29 -50.94 16.75 21.78
C SER A 29 -50.38 15.60 20.93
N LYS A 30 -51.26 14.80 20.31
CA LYS A 30 -50.88 13.69 19.42
C LYS A 30 -49.98 14.11 18.25
N LYS A 31 -50.25 15.29 17.66
CA LYS A 31 -49.46 15.89 16.57
C LYS A 31 -47.97 16.13 16.93
N ILE A 32 -47.64 16.25 18.22
CA ILE A 32 -46.27 16.46 18.71
C ILE A 32 -45.61 15.13 19.11
N LYS A 33 -46.41 14.15 19.56
CA LYS A 33 -45.91 12.82 19.94
C LYS A 33 -45.46 12.00 18.73
N ASP A 34 -46.24 12.03 17.65
CA ASP A 34 -45.96 11.25 16.44
C ASP A 34 -44.57 11.49 15.81
N PRO A 35 -44.09 12.74 15.62
CA PRO A 35 -42.74 12.97 15.09
C PRO A 35 -41.63 12.54 16.05
N LEU A 36 -41.81 12.71 17.35
CA LEU A 36 -40.84 12.30 18.37
C LEU A 36 -40.72 10.77 18.45
N LEU A 37 -41.84 10.05 18.34
CA LEU A 37 -41.85 8.57 18.29
C LEU A 37 -41.11 8.04 17.05
N ARG A 38 -41.26 8.71 15.90
CA ARG A 38 -40.50 8.35 14.68
C ARG A 38 -38.99 8.56 14.87
N GLN A 39 -38.60 9.65 15.53
CA GLN A 39 -37.20 9.94 15.83
C GLN A 39 -36.60 8.90 16.79
N ILE A 40 -37.33 8.51 17.83
CA ILE A 40 -36.93 7.44 18.76
C ILE A 40 -36.75 6.11 18.03
N ALA A 41 -37.67 5.74 17.14
CA ALA A 41 -37.56 4.52 16.35
C ALA A 41 -36.27 4.49 15.50
N SER A 42 -35.94 5.61 14.85
CA SER A 42 -34.72 5.72 14.04
C SER A 42 -33.43 5.60 14.85
N LEU A 43 -33.40 6.14 16.08
CA LEU A 43 -32.24 6.07 16.96
C LEU A 43 -32.08 4.67 17.57
N LYS A 44 -33.19 3.99 17.86
CA LYS A 44 -33.18 2.59 18.33
C LYS A 44 -32.64 1.63 17.26
N ILE A 45 -32.95 1.86 15.99
CA ILE A 45 -32.38 1.10 14.87
C ILE A 45 -30.85 1.29 14.81
N LYS A 46 -30.39 2.55 14.86
CA LYS A 46 -28.95 2.87 14.87
C LYS A 46 -28.21 2.27 16.05
N GLU A 47 -28.82 2.19 17.23
CA GLU A 47 -28.21 1.56 18.40
C GLU A 47 -27.99 0.04 18.19
N VAL A 48 -28.97 -0.64 17.58
CA VAL A 48 -28.89 -2.08 17.29
C VAL A 48 -27.82 -2.37 16.25
N GLU A 49 -27.69 -1.55 15.20
CA GLU A 49 -26.64 -1.67 14.18
C GLU A 49 -25.25 -1.53 14.80
N LEU A 50 -25.02 -0.45 15.56
CA LEU A 50 -23.75 -0.20 16.27
C LEU A 50 -23.43 -1.30 17.29
N ARG A 51 -24.43 -1.99 17.85
CA ARG A 51 -24.23 -3.13 18.74
C ARG A 51 -23.79 -4.37 17.96
N LYS A 52 -24.44 -4.67 16.84
CA LYS A 52 -24.09 -5.78 15.95
C LYS A 52 -22.68 -5.64 15.38
N GLU A 53 -22.28 -4.43 14.97
CA GLU A 53 -20.93 -4.16 14.48
C GLU A 53 -19.86 -4.41 15.54
N LYS A 54 -20.06 -3.91 16.77
CA LYS A 54 -19.13 -4.18 17.88
C LYS A 54 -19.09 -5.65 18.29
N GLU A 55 -20.20 -6.36 18.17
CA GLU A 55 -20.28 -7.80 18.46
C GLU A 55 -19.55 -8.60 17.37
N ALA A 56 -19.69 -8.22 16.10
CA ALA A 56 -18.94 -8.79 14.98
C ALA A 56 -17.43 -8.50 15.08
N GLU A 57 -17.02 -7.30 15.48
CA GLU A 57 -15.60 -6.98 15.71
C GLU A 57 -15.01 -7.81 16.85
N LYS A 58 -15.76 -7.99 17.95
CA LYS A 58 -15.36 -8.85 19.06
C LYS A 58 -15.31 -10.33 18.67
N ALA A 59 -16.25 -10.80 17.86
CA ALA A 59 -16.26 -12.16 17.32
C ALA A 59 -15.06 -12.41 16.38
N SER A 60 -14.70 -11.41 15.58
CA SER A 60 -13.51 -11.45 14.71
C SER A 60 -12.22 -11.55 15.52
N LYS A 61 -12.06 -10.72 16.57
CA LYS A 61 -10.89 -10.74 17.47
C LYS A 61 -10.75 -12.02 18.29
N THR A 62 -11.85 -12.75 18.51
CA THR A 62 -11.86 -13.98 19.32
C THR A 62 -11.68 -15.26 18.51
N LYS A 63 -11.59 -15.17 17.18
CA LYS A 63 -11.37 -16.33 16.31
C LYS A 63 -9.92 -16.79 16.43
N ALA A 64 -9.71 -18.04 16.84
CA ALA A 64 -8.40 -18.65 16.94
C ALA A 64 -7.74 -18.76 15.55
N VAL A 65 -6.51 -18.28 15.42
CA VAL A 65 -5.70 -18.34 14.21
C VAL A 65 -4.84 -19.61 14.24
N ILE A 66 -4.79 -20.36 13.14
CA ILE A 66 -3.89 -21.51 12.97
C ILE A 66 -2.54 -20.99 12.46
N GLN A 67 -1.53 -20.99 13.32
CA GLN A 67 -0.16 -20.60 12.94
C GLN A 67 0.53 -21.73 12.18
N LYS A 68 0.99 -21.45 10.95
CA LYS A 68 1.84 -22.37 10.17
C LYS A 68 3.30 -22.08 10.51
N ILE A 69 4.07 -23.12 10.79
CA ILE A 69 5.51 -23.02 11.10
C ILE A 69 6.29 -23.53 9.88
N PRO A 70 7.28 -22.78 9.37
CA PRO A 70 8.16 -23.26 8.30
C PRO A 70 8.97 -24.49 8.75
N VAL A 71 9.27 -25.37 7.79
CA VAL A 71 9.93 -26.66 8.07
C VAL A 71 11.33 -26.42 8.65
N GLY A 72 11.59 -26.98 9.83
CA GLY A 72 12.88 -26.85 10.54
C GLY A 72 12.87 -25.86 11.70
N ALA A 73 11.83 -25.04 11.88
CA ALA A 73 11.68 -24.22 13.07
C ALA A 73 10.98 -25.00 14.20
N ASP A 74 11.59 -25.00 15.39
CA ASP A 74 11.02 -25.65 16.56
C ASP A 74 9.73 -24.94 17.04
N PRO A 75 8.59 -25.63 17.17
CA PRO A 75 7.31 -24.97 17.47
C PRO A 75 7.29 -24.19 18.79
N LYS A 76 8.13 -24.58 19.76
CA LYS A 76 8.25 -23.92 21.05
C LYS A 76 9.13 -22.67 21.01
N THR A 77 9.91 -22.41 19.98
CA THR A 77 10.64 -21.14 19.86
C THR A 77 9.74 -20.03 19.30
N VAL A 78 8.63 -20.41 18.67
CA VAL A 78 7.65 -19.48 18.09
C VAL A 78 6.58 -19.11 19.12
N ILE A 79 6.28 -17.82 19.26
CA ILE A 79 5.28 -17.30 20.19
C ILE A 79 3.88 -17.68 19.73
N CYS A 80 3.02 -18.09 20.67
CA CYS A 80 1.63 -18.40 20.38
C CYS A 80 0.85 -17.11 20.05
N GLN A 81 0.36 -16.97 18.82
CA GLN A 81 -0.46 -15.82 18.40
C GLN A 81 -1.83 -15.84 19.09
N ASN A 82 -2.36 -17.03 19.40
CA ASN A 82 -3.58 -17.16 20.18
C ASN A 82 -3.37 -16.76 21.65
N PHE A 83 -2.15 -16.88 22.19
CA PHE A 83 -1.81 -16.39 23.53
C PHE A 83 -1.76 -14.87 23.56
N ILE A 84 -1.14 -14.24 22.56
CA ILE A 84 -1.14 -12.78 22.39
C ILE A 84 -2.58 -12.25 22.27
N ASN A 85 -3.42 -12.94 21.50
CA ASN A 85 -4.83 -12.60 21.32
C ASN A 85 -5.72 -13.01 22.51
N LYS A 86 -5.13 -13.54 23.61
CA LYS A 86 -5.84 -14.02 24.82
C LYS A 86 -6.92 -15.07 24.55
N CYS A 87 -6.79 -15.82 23.47
CA CYS A 87 -7.73 -16.86 23.03
C CYS A 87 -7.13 -18.27 23.05
N CYS A 88 -5.92 -18.45 23.58
CA CYS A 88 -5.29 -19.77 23.71
C CYS A 88 -5.91 -20.56 24.88
N LYS A 89 -6.41 -21.76 24.59
CA LYS A 89 -7.02 -22.67 25.57
C LYS A 89 -6.04 -23.70 26.16
N GLU A 90 -4.84 -23.79 25.57
CA GLU A 90 -3.86 -24.85 25.87
C GLU A 90 -2.93 -24.52 27.06
N GLY A 91 -2.88 -23.26 27.50
CA GLY A 91 -2.01 -22.85 28.62
C GLY A 91 -0.55 -23.30 28.41
N ASP A 92 0.09 -23.79 29.46
CA ASP A 92 1.52 -24.21 29.42
C ASP A 92 1.79 -25.44 28.54
N LYS A 93 0.75 -26.14 28.10
CA LYS A 93 0.86 -27.30 27.18
C LYS A 93 0.80 -26.89 25.72
N CYS A 94 0.68 -25.59 25.43
CA CYS A 94 0.63 -25.10 24.06
C CYS A 94 1.86 -25.55 23.27
N ARG A 95 1.64 -25.87 21.99
CA ARG A 95 2.70 -26.20 21.02
C ARG A 95 3.69 -25.05 20.84
N PHE A 96 3.22 -23.83 21.11
CA PHE A 96 3.91 -22.55 20.93
C PHE A 96 4.24 -21.92 22.29
N SER A 97 5.26 -21.05 22.31
CA SER A 97 5.69 -20.38 23.55
C SER A 97 4.67 -19.36 24.06
N HIS A 98 4.46 -19.37 25.39
CA HIS A 98 3.62 -18.42 26.15
C HIS A 98 4.47 -17.44 26.97
N GLU A 99 5.71 -17.19 26.56
CA GLU A 99 6.55 -16.20 27.21
C GLU A 99 6.07 -14.80 26.84
N ASN A 100 5.68 -14.02 27.84
CA ASN A 100 5.50 -12.58 27.65
C ASN A 100 6.89 -12.02 27.41
N ILE A 101 7.21 -11.67 26.15
CA ILE A 101 8.36 -10.84 25.83
C ILE A 101 8.11 -9.45 26.45
N LYS A 102 8.31 -9.35 27.77
CA LYS A 102 8.92 -8.15 28.31
C LYS A 102 10.28 -8.15 27.66
N LYS A 103 10.54 -7.18 26.77
CA LYS A 103 11.90 -6.92 26.30
C LYS A 103 12.74 -6.77 27.56
N LYS A 104 13.44 -7.84 27.90
CA LYS A 104 14.42 -7.82 28.95
C LYS A 104 15.58 -7.16 28.22
N ASP A 105 15.71 -5.86 28.43
CA ASP A 105 16.91 -5.12 28.08
C ASP A 105 18.04 -5.67 28.97
N GLU A 106 18.45 -6.91 28.73
CA GLU A 106 19.69 -7.47 29.24
C GLU A 106 20.79 -6.89 28.37
N LYS A 107 21.22 -5.72 28.82
CA LYS A 107 22.51 -5.06 28.59
C LYS A 107 23.61 -6.07 28.24
N ALA A 108 23.83 -6.26 26.95
CA ALA A 108 25.11 -6.62 26.38
C ALA A 108 25.71 -5.35 25.76
N GLU A 109 26.81 -4.87 26.33
CA GLU A 109 27.71 -3.92 25.66
C GLU A 109 28.29 -4.60 24.42
N SER A 110 27.55 -4.50 23.32
CA SER A 110 28.06 -4.62 21.96
C SER A 110 27.50 -3.42 21.21
N ASP A 111 28.37 -2.55 20.70
CA ASP A 111 28.06 -1.29 20.00
C ASP A 111 27.32 -1.47 18.65
N ASP A 112 26.58 -2.56 18.48
CA ASP A 112 25.85 -2.96 17.28
C ASP A 112 24.31 -2.87 17.46
N THR A 113 23.84 -2.04 18.38
CA THR A 113 22.42 -1.66 18.39
C THR A 113 22.14 -0.66 17.28
N PRO A 114 21.12 -0.86 16.43
CA PRO A 114 20.77 0.09 15.37
C PRO A 114 20.45 1.46 15.99
N ARG A 115 21.26 2.47 15.66
CA ARG A 115 21.07 3.85 16.15
C ARG A 115 19.86 4.43 15.44
N GLN A 116 19.01 5.12 16.19
CA GLN A 116 17.84 5.80 15.64
C GLN A 116 18.26 7.15 15.03
N VAL A 117 17.43 7.68 14.13
CA VAL A 117 17.60 9.03 13.57
C VAL A 117 17.24 10.05 14.65
N CYS A 118 18.06 11.09 14.79
CA CYS A 118 17.87 12.12 15.80
C CYS A 118 16.51 12.83 15.63
N ARG A 119 15.76 12.96 16.73
CA ARG A 119 14.45 13.62 16.71
C ARG A 119 14.52 15.07 16.25
N PHE A 120 15.55 15.81 16.66
CA PHE A 120 15.74 17.21 16.25
C PHE A 120 16.05 17.36 14.77
N LEU A 121 16.67 16.34 14.16
CA LEU A 121 16.90 16.30 12.72
C LEU A 121 15.58 16.13 11.97
N ILE A 122 14.72 15.22 12.44
CA ILE A 122 13.38 15.02 11.85
C ILE A 122 12.55 16.30 11.99
N ASP A 123 12.61 16.97 13.13
CA ASP A 123 11.89 18.22 13.37
C ASP A 123 12.39 19.34 12.44
N ALA A 124 13.71 19.46 12.22
CA ALA A 124 14.31 20.46 11.32
C ALA A 124 13.99 20.20 9.84
N ILE A 125 13.92 18.92 9.43
CA ILE A 125 13.49 18.54 8.09
C ILE A 125 12.00 18.87 7.90
N ASN A 126 11.16 18.56 8.89
CA ASN A 126 9.73 18.85 8.83
C ASN A 126 9.42 20.36 8.87
N SER A 127 10.29 21.18 9.47
CA SER A 127 10.20 22.63 9.44
C SER A 127 10.84 23.27 8.21
N ASN A 128 11.44 22.49 7.30
CA ASN A 128 12.24 22.97 6.15
C ASN A 128 13.42 23.88 6.55
N GLU A 129 13.90 23.79 7.79
CA GLU A 129 15.04 24.57 8.30
C GLU A 129 16.36 23.78 8.26
N PHE A 130 16.34 22.58 7.65
CA PHE A 130 17.53 21.77 7.48
C PHE A 130 18.43 22.35 6.36
N THR A 131 19.54 22.96 6.77
CA THR A 131 20.63 23.41 5.89
C THR A 131 21.85 22.50 6.03
N SER A 132 22.78 22.57 5.08
CA SER A 132 24.02 21.76 5.10
C SER A 132 24.88 21.94 6.36
N ASP A 133 24.70 23.05 7.07
CA ASP A 133 25.42 23.39 8.31
C ASP A 133 24.59 23.13 9.58
N TRP A 134 23.49 22.36 9.48
CA TRP A 134 22.63 22.09 10.63
C TRP A 134 23.34 21.22 11.68
N VAL A 135 23.36 21.70 12.92
CA VAL A 135 23.98 21.02 14.08
C VAL A 135 22.90 20.66 15.12
N CYS A 136 22.95 19.42 15.65
CA CYS A 136 22.06 18.97 16.74
C CYS A 136 22.15 19.98 17.90
N PRO A 137 21.02 20.51 18.42
CA PRO A 137 21.02 21.40 19.59
C PRO A 137 21.67 20.78 20.85
N PHE A 138 21.83 19.46 20.87
CA PHE A 138 22.58 18.76 21.90
C PHE A 138 23.96 18.31 21.33
N PRO A 139 25.09 18.80 21.84
CA PRO A 139 26.41 18.47 21.28
C PRO A 139 26.85 17.01 21.54
N LYS A 140 26.11 16.26 22.36
CA LYS A 140 26.37 14.85 22.70
C LYS A 140 25.17 13.94 22.38
N CYS A 141 24.41 14.19 21.30
CA CYS A 141 23.37 13.25 20.86
C CYS A 141 24.03 11.93 20.44
N LYS A 142 23.45 10.78 20.83
CA LYS A 142 23.92 9.43 20.45
C LYS A 142 23.38 8.95 19.09
N ASP A 143 22.47 9.73 18.52
CA ASP A 143 21.65 9.42 17.35
C ASP A 143 22.28 9.91 16.04
N ILE A 144 21.76 9.44 14.90
CA ILE A 144 22.27 9.79 13.57
C ILE A 144 21.84 11.21 13.19
N HIS A 145 22.80 12.04 12.75
CA HIS A 145 22.61 13.46 12.36
C HIS A 145 22.79 13.76 10.88
N LYS A 146 23.03 12.74 10.05
CA LYS A 146 23.17 12.90 8.61
C LYS A 146 22.09 12.11 7.91
N LEU A 147 21.49 12.70 6.87
CA LEU A 147 20.64 11.95 5.95
C LEU A 147 21.53 10.91 5.25
N ILE A 148 21.25 9.64 5.51
CA ILE A 148 21.87 8.55 4.75
C ILE A 148 21.15 8.54 3.42
N ASP A 149 21.86 8.93 2.36
CA ASP A 149 21.38 8.70 1.00
C ASP A 149 21.35 7.18 0.80
N LEU A 150 20.19 6.58 1.07
CA LEU A 150 19.86 5.27 0.54
C LEU A 150 19.79 5.47 -0.97
N LYS A 151 20.95 5.38 -1.66
CA LYS A 151 20.97 5.13 -3.10
C LYS A 151 20.11 3.89 -3.28
N GLY A 152 18.94 4.09 -3.88
CA GLY A 152 17.92 3.07 -3.99
C GLY A 152 18.48 1.89 -4.76
N ASP A 153 18.62 0.76 -4.09
CA ASP A 153 18.62 -0.53 -4.77
C ASP A 153 17.18 -0.74 -5.26
N GLU A 154 16.86 -0.18 -6.43
CA GLU A 154 15.53 -0.25 -7.07
C GLU A 154 15.17 -1.66 -7.57
N HIS A 155 15.98 -2.67 -7.25
CA HIS A 155 15.78 -4.05 -7.66
C HIS A 155 15.82 -4.98 -6.45
N THR A 156 14.83 -4.86 -5.56
CA THR A 156 14.40 -6.04 -4.80
C THR A 156 13.74 -6.98 -5.81
N GLU A 157 14.55 -7.80 -6.47
CA GLU A 157 14.08 -8.84 -7.38
C GLU A 157 13.26 -9.84 -6.54
N LEU A 158 11.94 -9.64 -6.54
CA LEU A 158 11.00 -10.61 -5.97
C LEU A 158 11.24 -11.93 -6.70
N SER A 159 11.52 -12.99 -5.94
CA SER A 159 11.70 -14.31 -6.54
C SER A 159 10.42 -14.72 -7.26
N LEU A 160 10.55 -15.54 -8.31
CA LEU A 160 9.41 -15.99 -9.10
C LEU A 160 8.35 -16.66 -8.22
N GLU A 161 8.77 -17.37 -7.19
CA GLU A 161 7.92 -18.01 -6.20
C GLU A 161 7.13 -16.99 -5.38
N GLU A 162 7.78 -15.93 -4.91
CA GLU A 162 7.14 -14.85 -4.15
C GLU A 162 6.12 -14.09 -5.01
N TYR A 163 6.46 -13.84 -6.27
CA TYR A 163 5.55 -13.23 -7.25
C TYR A 163 4.31 -14.12 -7.53
N LEU A 164 4.52 -15.44 -7.66
CA LEU A 164 3.44 -16.39 -7.87
C LEU A 164 2.50 -16.47 -6.65
N GLU A 165 3.05 -16.42 -5.43
CA GLU A 165 2.26 -16.42 -4.19
C GLU A 165 1.44 -15.14 -4.04
N LEU A 166 2.02 -13.98 -4.33
CA LEU A 166 1.31 -12.69 -4.36
C LEU A 166 0.20 -12.69 -5.41
N SER A 167 0.49 -13.20 -6.61
CA SER A 167 -0.48 -13.31 -7.69
C SER A 167 -1.66 -14.22 -7.32
N ARG A 168 -1.41 -15.33 -6.62
CA ARG A 168 -2.46 -16.23 -6.13
C ARG A 168 -3.35 -15.59 -5.06
N GLN A 169 -2.79 -14.74 -4.21
CA GLN A 169 -3.55 -14.01 -3.18
C GLN A 169 -4.40 -12.89 -3.79
N SER A 170 -3.94 -12.30 -4.90
CA SER A 170 -4.65 -11.25 -5.64
C SER A 170 -5.87 -11.77 -6.43
N LEU A 171 -5.85 -13.04 -6.83
CA LEU A 171 -6.99 -13.67 -7.51
C LEU A 171 -8.16 -13.87 -6.54
N GLY A 172 -9.35 -13.39 -6.95
CA GLY A 172 -10.59 -13.56 -6.18
C GLY A 172 -11.24 -14.94 -6.33
N ASP A 173 -12.31 -15.19 -5.58
CA ASP A 173 -12.93 -16.51 -5.41
C ASP A 173 -13.68 -17.05 -6.67
N ASN A 174 -13.94 -16.22 -7.68
CA ASN A 174 -14.65 -16.61 -8.91
C ASN A 174 -13.69 -17.16 -9.98
N LEU A 175 -13.07 -18.31 -9.68
CA LEU A 175 -12.14 -18.99 -10.59
C LEU A 175 -12.88 -19.98 -11.50
N THR A 176 -12.50 -20.02 -12.78
CA THR A 176 -13.00 -21.03 -13.72
C THR A 176 -12.32 -22.37 -13.43
N PRO A 177 -13.07 -23.44 -13.14
CA PRO A 177 -12.48 -24.75 -12.89
C PRO A 177 -11.83 -25.26 -14.18
N VAL A 178 -10.62 -25.81 -14.08
CA VAL A 178 -9.90 -26.37 -15.21
C VAL A 178 -10.51 -27.72 -15.57
N THR A 179 -11.51 -27.69 -16.43
CA THR A 179 -12.10 -28.86 -17.10
C THR A 179 -11.51 -29.02 -18.50
N GLU A 180 -11.64 -30.20 -19.11
CA GLU A 180 -11.14 -30.45 -20.47
C GLU A 180 -11.73 -29.49 -21.50
N GLN A 181 -13.02 -29.16 -21.37
CA GLN A 181 -13.72 -28.23 -22.26
C GLN A 181 -13.15 -26.81 -22.13
N THR A 182 -13.03 -26.29 -20.90
CA THR A 182 -12.47 -24.96 -20.65
C THR A 182 -10.99 -24.87 -21.03
N PHE A 183 -10.24 -25.96 -20.89
CA PHE A 183 -8.83 -26.02 -21.30
C PHE A 183 -8.69 -26.02 -22.83
N LYS A 184 -9.57 -26.72 -23.55
CA LYS A 184 -9.58 -26.73 -25.02
C LYS A 184 -9.90 -25.35 -25.58
N GLU A 185 -10.90 -24.67 -25.01
CA GLU A 185 -11.24 -23.29 -25.36
C GLU A 185 -10.07 -22.33 -25.07
N TRP A 186 -9.43 -22.46 -23.90
CA TRP A 186 -8.24 -21.68 -23.56
C TRP A 186 -7.08 -21.94 -24.52
N LYS A 187 -6.83 -23.20 -24.88
CA LYS A 187 -5.74 -23.60 -25.78
C LYS A 187 -5.96 -23.05 -27.18
N GLU A 188 -7.18 -23.13 -27.70
CA GLU A 188 -7.52 -22.54 -29.00
C GLU A 188 -7.38 -21.02 -28.99
N LYS A 189 -7.79 -20.36 -27.90
CA LYS A 189 -7.59 -18.93 -27.70
C LYS A 189 -6.12 -18.55 -27.69
N LYS A 190 -5.27 -19.29 -26.96
CA LYS A 190 -3.83 -19.05 -26.91
C LYS A 190 -3.15 -19.21 -28.26
N LEU A 191 -3.54 -20.24 -29.02
CA LEU A 191 -2.99 -20.48 -30.36
C LEU A 191 -3.37 -19.37 -31.35
N LYS A 192 -4.61 -18.86 -31.28
CA LYS A 192 -5.05 -17.70 -32.08
C LYS A 192 -4.30 -16.43 -31.67
N GLU A 193 -4.12 -16.18 -30.37
CA GLU A 193 -3.34 -15.04 -29.86
C GLU A 193 -1.88 -15.07 -30.35
N GLU A 194 -1.24 -16.24 -30.30
CA GLU A 194 0.13 -16.45 -30.77
C GLU A 194 0.25 -16.26 -32.28
N GLU A 195 -0.71 -16.75 -33.07
CA GLU A 195 -0.73 -16.53 -34.53
C GLU A 195 -0.88 -15.04 -34.87
N ILE A 196 -1.76 -14.33 -34.18
CA ILE A 196 -1.94 -12.88 -34.36
C ILE A 196 -0.65 -12.14 -33.98
N HIS A 197 -0.04 -12.50 -32.85
CA HIS A 197 1.22 -11.89 -32.41
C HIS A 197 2.35 -12.15 -33.41
N ARG A 198 2.49 -13.40 -33.88
CA ARG A 198 3.48 -13.78 -34.91
C ARG A 198 3.27 -12.99 -36.20
N LYS A 199 2.03 -12.82 -36.66
CA LYS A 199 1.71 -12.00 -37.84
C LYS A 199 2.06 -10.53 -37.62
N LYS A 200 1.84 -9.97 -36.43
CA LYS A 200 2.23 -8.60 -36.09
C LYS A 200 3.75 -8.42 -36.08
N VAL A 201 4.49 -9.34 -35.46
CA VAL A 201 5.96 -9.31 -35.43
C VAL A 201 6.51 -9.47 -36.85
N GLN A 202 5.95 -10.36 -37.65
CA GLN A 202 6.34 -10.55 -39.04
C GLN A 202 6.05 -9.32 -39.90
N ALA A 203 4.90 -8.66 -39.73
CA ALA A 203 4.58 -7.42 -40.44
C ALA A 203 5.49 -6.26 -40.03
N LEU A 204 5.89 -6.19 -38.76
CA LEU A 204 6.84 -5.19 -38.26
C LEU A 204 8.27 -5.45 -38.76
N ALA A 205 8.69 -6.72 -38.80
CA ALA A 205 9.98 -7.14 -39.34
C ALA A 205 10.05 -7.09 -40.88
N SER A 206 8.89 -7.20 -41.54
CA SER A 206 8.73 -7.03 -42.99
C SER A 206 8.47 -5.58 -43.39
N GLY A 207 8.74 -4.61 -42.49
CA GLY A 207 8.83 -3.21 -42.88
C GLY A 207 9.77 -3.08 -44.08
N PRO A 208 9.42 -2.30 -45.11
CA PRO A 208 10.21 -2.16 -46.32
C PRO A 208 11.66 -1.86 -45.96
N LYS A 209 12.60 -2.66 -46.49
CA LYS A 209 14.03 -2.38 -46.31
C LYS A 209 14.29 -0.99 -46.88
N GLY A 210 15.16 -0.20 -46.27
CA GLY A 210 15.39 1.20 -46.69
C GLY A 210 15.63 1.37 -48.20
N LEU A 211 16.21 0.35 -48.85
CA LEU A 211 16.39 0.27 -50.29
C LEU A 211 15.07 0.12 -51.09
N GLU A 212 14.14 -0.73 -50.64
CA GLU A 212 12.80 -0.84 -51.24
C GLU A 212 11.99 0.44 -51.04
N LEU A 213 12.21 1.16 -49.94
CA LEU A 213 11.60 2.47 -49.72
C LEU A 213 12.12 3.51 -50.74
N PHE A 214 13.42 3.44 -51.06
CA PHE A 214 14.09 4.32 -52.01
C PHE A 214 13.59 4.11 -53.45
N GLU A 215 13.33 2.85 -53.85
CA GLU A 215 12.79 2.53 -55.17
C GLU A 215 11.28 2.75 -55.27
N SER A 216 10.52 2.45 -54.22
CA SER A 216 9.04 2.55 -54.24
C SER A 216 8.52 3.95 -53.97
N LYS A 217 9.29 4.80 -53.28
CA LYS A 217 8.92 6.19 -53.03
C LYS A 217 10.13 7.13 -53.02
N PRO A 218 10.75 7.37 -54.19
CA PRO A 218 11.93 8.23 -54.32
C PRO A 218 11.70 9.68 -53.86
N GLU A 219 10.47 10.18 -54.00
CA GLU A 219 10.09 11.56 -53.63
C GLU A 219 10.20 11.85 -52.13
N MET A 220 10.23 10.83 -51.27
CA MET A 220 10.45 11.00 -49.81
C MET A 220 11.92 11.18 -49.44
N PHE A 221 12.84 10.98 -50.39
CA PHE A 221 14.29 11.12 -50.22
C PHE A 221 14.84 12.29 -51.04
N CYS A 222 13.97 13.17 -51.53
CA CYS A 222 14.39 14.46 -52.04
C CYS A 222 14.59 15.40 -50.85
N ASP A 223 15.85 15.81 -50.62
CA ASP A 223 16.17 16.87 -49.67
C ASP A 223 15.36 18.13 -50.03
N ASP A 224 14.89 18.86 -49.01
CA ASP A 224 14.18 20.11 -49.23
C ASP A 224 15.14 21.19 -49.74
N GLU A 225 14.59 22.21 -50.42
CA GLU A 225 15.35 23.26 -51.11
C GLU A 225 16.23 24.10 -50.15
N GLU A 226 16.04 23.95 -48.83
CA GLU A 226 16.78 24.64 -47.77
C GLU A 226 17.93 23.81 -47.15
N ALA A 227 18.07 22.53 -47.52
CA ALA A 227 19.18 21.68 -47.06
C ALA A 227 20.55 22.07 -47.66
N GLY A 228 20.56 22.86 -48.74
CA GLY A 228 21.78 23.29 -49.44
C GLY A 228 22.44 24.57 -48.90
N ASP A 229 21.72 25.37 -48.11
CA ASP A 229 22.17 26.71 -47.69
C ASP A 229 22.87 26.74 -46.32
N VAL A 230 23.03 25.58 -45.67
CA VAL A 230 23.79 25.48 -44.42
C VAL A 230 25.26 25.24 -44.74
N ASP A 231 26.05 26.31 -44.84
CA ASP A 231 27.52 26.21 -44.82
C ASP A 231 27.97 25.68 -43.45
N TYR A 232 28.13 24.36 -43.37
CA TYR A 232 28.56 23.64 -42.18
C TYR A 232 29.90 24.14 -41.63
N ASN A 233 30.68 24.90 -42.40
CA ASN A 233 31.97 25.44 -42.00
C ASN A 233 31.84 26.69 -41.12
N GLU A 234 30.80 27.52 -41.29
CA GLU A 234 30.60 28.76 -40.51
C GLU A 234 30.08 28.49 -39.09
N ARG A 235 29.40 27.34 -38.89
CA ARG A 235 28.91 26.90 -37.58
C ARG A 235 30.02 26.48 -36.62
N CYS A 236 31.19 26.05 -37.12
CA CYS A 236 32.28 25.56 -36.28
C CYS A 236 33.22 26.68 -35.75
N TYR A 237 33.17 27.90 -36.30
CA TYR A 237 34.11 28.98 -35.94
C TYR A 237 33.48 30.16 -35.18
N SER A 238 32.15 30.15 -34.96
CA SER A 238 31.46 31.23 -34.23
C SER A 238 31.36 31.01 -32.72
N GLU A 239 31.63 29.80 -32.21
CA GLU A 239 31.64 29.49 -30.77
C GLU A 239 32.97 29.82 -30.06
N GLU A 240 34.04 30.18 -30.77
CA GLU A 240 35.36 30.48 -30.15
C GLU A 240 35.61 31.99 -29.86
N GLU A 241 34.82 32.93 -30.39
CA GLU A 241 35.08 34.38 -30.20
C GLU A 241 34.31 35.04 -29.04
N GLU A 242 33.39 34.35 -28.36
CA GLU A 242 32.55 34.95 -27.30
C GLU A 242 33.04 34.71 -25.86
N GLU A 243 34.24 34.15 -25.67
CA GLU A 243 34.84 33.90 -24.35
C GLU A 243 36.23 34.56 -24.19
N VAL A 244 36.32 35.88 -24.38
CA VAL A 244 37.43 36.69 -23.84
C VAL A 244 36.91 38.00 -23.29
N PHE A 245 36.62 38.05 -21.99
CA PHE A 245 36.90 39.21 -21.12
C PHE A 245 36.94 38.80 -19.65
#